data_AF-A0A1F8N8H5-F1
#
_entry.id   AF-A0A1F8N8H5-F1
#
_cell.length_a   1.000
_cell.length_b   1.000
_cell.length_c   1.000
_cell.angle_alpha   90.00
_cell.angle_beta   90.00
_cell.angle_gamma   90.00
#
_symmetry.space_group_name_H-M   'P 1'
#
loop_
_entity.id
_entity.type
_entity.pdbx_description
1 polymer ?
#
loop_
_entity_poly.entity_id
_entity_poly.type
_entity_poly.pdbx_seq_one_letter_code
_entity_poly.pdbx_strand_id
1 'polypeptide(L)'
;MTTKRQRKKVVRQLPPVGTTLTGRSKGQTHTAVIVEAEDRPGGRAVKYGDQVFPSLSAAAKAVTGHPTNGWIFWRPVEDSKKK
;
A
#
# COMPACT_ATOMS: atom_id res chain seq x y z
N MET A 1 12.50 -17.48 -26.66
CA MET A 1 11.79 -17.81 -25.40
C MET A 1 12.03 -16.68 -24.42
N THR A 2 11.02 -15.83 -24.16
CA THR A 2 11.18 -14.65 -23.30
C THR A 2 11.35 -15.08 -21.85
N THR A 3 12.58 -14.97 -21.34
CA THR A 3 12.92 -15.16 -19.93
C THR A 3 12.10 -14.17 -19.09
N LYS A 4 10.99 -14.66 -18.51
CA LYS A 4 10.20 -13.90 -17.52
C LYS A 4 11.14 -13.56 -16.37
N ARG A 5 11.66 -12.34 -16.35
CA ARG A 5 12.39 -11.74 -15.22
C ARG A 5 11.59 -12.02 -13.95
N GLN A 6 12.00 -13.01 -13.17
CA GLN A 6 11.47 -13.19 -11.81
C GLN A 6 11.94 -11.98 -11.01
N ARG A 7 11.05 -10.99 -10.88
CA ARG A 7 11.30 -9.85 -10.01
C ARG A 7 11.47 -10.44 -8.61
N LYS A 8 12.68 -10.37 -8.05
CA LYS A 8 12.91 -10.57 -6.60
C LYS A 8 11.87 -9.70 -5.91
N LYS A 9 10.84 -10.33 -5.36
CA LYS A 9 9.79 -9.66 -4.62
C LYS A 9 10.47 -9.21 -3.36
N VAL A 10 11.00 -7.99 -3.35
CA VAL A 10 11.51 -7.38 -2.12
C VAL A 10 10.32 -7.43 -1.18
N VAL A 11 10.37 -8.33 -0.20
CA VAL A 11 9.35 -8.49 0.84
C VAL A 11 9.54 -7.30 1.76
N ARG A 12 9.21 -6.11 1.26
CA ARG A 12 9.01 -4.95 2.09
C ARG A 12 7.76 -5.28 2.89
N GLN A 13 7.95 -5.68 4.14
CA GLN A 13 6.85 -5.94 5.04
C GLN A 13 5.99 -4.68 5.06
N LEU A 14 4.71 -4.83 4.70
CA LEU A 14 3.75 -3.74 4.85
C LEU A 14 3.80 -3.27 6.31
N PRO A 15 3.55 -1.99 6.59
CA PRO A 15 3.41 -1.51 7.96
C PRO A 15 2.46 -2.40 8.78
N PRO A 16 2.53 -2.39 10.12
CA PRO A 16 1.59 -3.15 10.93
C PRO A 16 0.13 -2.78 10.59
N VAL A 17 -0.76 -3.73 10.83
CA VAL A 17 -2.21 -3.49 10.70
C VAL A 17 -2.63 -2.36 11.65
N GLY A 18 -3.52 -1.50 11.19
CA GLY A 18 -3.88 -0.26 11.86
C GLY A 18 -2.99 0.95 11.51
N THR A 19 -1.91 0.79 10.74
CA THR A 19 -1.16 1.95 10.24
C THR A 19 -1.98 2.72 9.23
N THR A 20 -2.27 3.98 9.57
CA THR A 20 -2.85 4.95 8.63
C THR A 20 -1.76 5.52 7.74
N LEU A 21 -2.05 5.56 6.46
CA LEU A 21 -1.23 6.07 5.37
C LEU A 21 -1.96 7.25 4.73
N THR A 22 -1.25 8.31 4.42
CA THR A 22 -1.75 9.41 3.60
C THR A 22 -0.96 9.52 2.32
N GLY A 23 -1.64 9.82 1.22
CA GLY A 23 -1.03 10.10 -0.06
C GLY A 23 -1.68 11.32 -0.68
N ARG A 24 -0.89 12.21 -1.26
CA ARG A 24 -1.40 13.40 -1.96
C ARG A 24 -1.42 13.14 -3.45
N SER A 25 -2.60 13.24 -4.08
CA SER A 25 -2.79 13.05 -5.52
C SER A 25 -3.64 14.18 -6.08
N LYS A 26 -3.21 14.79 -7.19
CA LYS A 26 -3.96 15.86 -7.89
C LYS A 26 -4.48 16.97 -6.97
N GLY A 27 -3.68 17.35 -5.96
CA GLY A 27 -4.05 18.37 -4.99
C GLY A 27 -4.96 17.91 -3.84
N GLN A 28 -5.51 16.70 -3.89
CA GLN A 28 -6.32 16.10 -2.83
C GLN A 28 -5.47 15.19 -1.93
N THR A 29 -5.79 15.19 -0.64
CA THR A 29 -5.18 14.28 0.34
C THR A 29 -6.07 13.06 0.48
N HIS A 30 -5.49 11.89 0.27
CA HIS A 30 -6.14 10.59 0.35
C HIS A 30 -5.60 9.83 1.54
N THR A 31 -6.49 9.21 2.32
CA THR A 31 -6.13 8.46 3.51
C THR A 31 -6.49 6.99 3.31
N ALA A 32 -5.53 6.11 3.58
CA ALA A 32 -5.67 4.66 3.54
C ALA A 32 -5.24 4.07 4.89
N VAL A 33 -5.69 2.86 5.20
CA VAL A 33 -5.36 2.16 6.45
C VAL A 33 -4.89 0.76 6.09
N ILE A 34 -3.81 0.29 6.70
CA ILE A 34 -3.42 -1.13 6.58
C ILE A 34 -4.39 -1.97 7.40
N VAL A 35 -5.06 -2.91 6.76
CA VAL A 35 -5.94 -3.89 7.40
C VAL A 35 -5.34 -5.29 7.28
N GLU A 36 -5.72 -6.16 8.21
CA GLU A 36 -5.35 -7.58 8.12
C GLU A 36 -6.17 -8.26 7.03
N ALA A 37 -5.52 -9.11 6.24
CA ALA A 37 -6.15 -9.88 5.19
C ALA A 37 -5.47 -11.25 5.13
N GLU A 38 -5.90 -12.15 6.02
CA GLU A 38 -5.40 -13.52 6.13
C GLU A 38 -5.58 -14.34 4.85
N ASP A 39 -6.55 -13.96 4.01
CA ASP A 39 -6.83 -14.56 2.69
C ASP A 39 -5.70 -14.34 1.66
N ARG A 40 -4.70 -13.49 1.95
CA ARG A 40 -3.64 -13.10 1.00
C ARG A 40 -2.27 -13.64 1.45
N PRO A 41 -1.34 -13.91 0.50
CA PRO A 41 0.02 -14.42 0.76
C PRO A 41 0.98 -13.40 1.42
N GLY A 42 0.46 -12.55 2.31
CA GLY A 42 1.18 -11.59 3.13
C GLY A 42 0.36 -11.08 4.32
N GLY A 43 -0.84 -11.65 4.58
CA GLY A 43 -1.69 -11.35 5.75
C GLY A 43 -2.18 -9.91 5.85
N ARG A 44 -1.90 -9.04 4.87
CA ARG A 44 -2.08 -7.59 4.98
C ARG A 44 -2.61 -7.01 3.68
N ALA A 45 -3.49 -6.04 3.79
CA ALA A 45 -4.07 -5.30 2.70
C ALA A 45 -4.17 -3.80 3.05
N VAL A 46 -4.39 -2.97 2.03
CA VAL A 46 -4.52 -1.52 2.16
C VAL A 46 -5.98 -1.17 1.90
N LYS A 47 -6.70 -0.76 2.93
CA LYS A 47 -8.06 -0.24 2.80
C LYS A 47 -8.01 1.25 2.47
N TYR A 48 -8.57 1.63 1.34
CA TYR A 48 -8.71 3.02 0.92
C TYR A 48 -10.19 3.29 0.63
N GLY A 49 -10.81 4.15 1.46
CA GLY A 49 -12.27 4.30 1.47
C GLY A 49 -12.96 2.96 1.73
N ASP A 50 -13.83 2.56 0.81
CA ASP A 50 -14.57 1.28 0.84
C ASP A 50 -13.86 0.14 0.09
N GLN A 51 -12.70 0.41 -0.51
CA GLN A 51 -11.96 -0.58 -1.31
C GLN A 51 -10.76 -1.14 -0.55
N VAL A 52 -10.55 -2.45 -0.66
CA VAL A 52 -9.41 -3.15 -0.06
C VAL A 52 -8.47 -3.63 -1.17
N PHE A 53 -7.22 -3.18 -1.09
CA PHE A 53 -6.19 -3.45 -2.09
C PHE A 53 -5.13 -4.39 -1.53
N PRO A 54 -4.62 -5.35 -2.33
CA PRO A 54 -3.62 -6.31 -1.86
C PRO A 54 -2.21 -5.71 -1.69
N SER A 55 -1.99 -4.45 -2.09
CA SER A 55 -0.68 -3.79 -1.98
C SER A 55 -0.78 -2.28 -2.08
N LEU A 56 0.23 -1.59 -1.55
CA LEU A 56 0.39 -0.13 -1.64
C LEU A 56 0.36 0.37 -3.09
N SER A 57 0.99 -0.34 -4.02
CA SER A 57 0.98 0.06 -5.44
C SER A 57 -0.40 -0.07 -6.08
N ALA A 58 -1.19 -1.06 -5.68
CA ALA A 58 -2.57 -1.21 -6.16
C ALA A 58 -3.46 -0.08 -5.62
N ALA A 59 -3.35 0.23 -4.33
CA ALA A 59 -4.05 1.37 -3.72
C ALA A 59 -3.61 2.69 -4.36
N ALA A 60 -2.31 2.90 -4.56
CA ALA A 60 -1.80 4.13 -5.16
C ALA A 60 -2.27 4.28 -6.61
N LYS A 61 -2.27 3.20 -7.40
CA LYS A 61 -2.81 3.20 -8.77
C LYS A 61 -4.29 3.58 -8.80
N ALA A 62 -5.09 3.12 -7.84
CA ALA A 62 -6.50 3.49 -7.73
C ALA A 62 -6.67 4.99 -7.45
N VAL A 63 -5.77 5.58 -6.65
CA VAL A 63 -5.80 7.00 -6.31
C VAL A 63 -5.25 7.91 -7.42
N THR A 64 -4.13 7.54 -8.03
CA THR A 64 -3.47 8.37 -9.06
C THR A 64 -4.05 8.13 -10.46
N GLY A 65 -4.71 7.00 -10.70
CA GLY A 65 -5.22 6.59 -12.01
C GLY A 65 -4.15 6.04 -12.96
N HIS A 66 -2.89 5.97 -12.51
CA HIS A 66 -1.76 5.47 -13.29
C HIS A 66 -0.81 4.62 -12.42
N PRO A 67 -0.07 3.66 -13.00
CA PRO A 67 0.89 2.87 -12.23
C PRO A 67 1.93 3.79 -11.59
N THR A 68 1.95 3.82 -10.25
CA THR A 68 2.90 4.61 -9.47
C THR A 68 3.52 3.76 -8.37
N ASN A 69 4.62 4.24 -7.80
CA ASN A 69 5.27 3.58 -6.69
C ASN A 69 4.50 3.85 -5.40
N GLY A 70 3.71 2.86 -4.95
CA GLY A 70 2.88 3.00 -3.75
C GLY A 70 3.67 3.29 -2.47
N TRP A 71 4.94 2.89 -2.39
CA TRP A 71 5.77 3.18 -1.23
C TRP A 71 6.19 4.65 -1.12
N ILE A 72 6.29 5.35 -2.25
CA ILE A 72 6.62 6.78 -2.29
C ILE A 72 5.35 7.62 -2.14
N PHE A 73 4.25 7.11 -2.72
CA PHE A 73 2.96 7.77 -2.69
C PHE A 73 2.33 7.77 -1.29
N TRP A 74 2.33 6.62 -0.62
CA TRP A 74 1.75 6.46 0.71
C TRP A 74 2.79 6.75 1.78
N ARG A 75 2.57 7.81 2.55
CA ARG A 75 3.35 8.17 3.73
C ARG A 75 2.59 7.75 4.99
N PRO A 76 3.20 6.98 5.90
CA PRO A 76 2.58 6.73 7.20
C PRO A 76 2.34 8.07 7.91
N VAL A 77 1.11 8.27 8.38
CA VAL A 77 0.73 9.53 9.05
C VAL A 77 1.41 9.63 10.40
N GLU A 78 1.75 8.50 11.04
CA GLU A 78 2.55 8.53 12.25
C GLU A 78 3.29 7.23 12.55
N ASP A 79 4.59 7.41 12.77
CA ASP A 79 5.48 6.57 13.54
C ASP A 79 5.13 6.80 15.02
N SER A 80 4.18 6.04 15.56
CA SER A 80 3.90 6.05 17.01
C SER A 80 3.66 4.64 17.52
N LYS A 81 4.66 3.78 17.37
CA LYS A 81 4.88 2.67 18.30
C LYS A 81 6.35 2.65 18.70
N LYS A 82 6.74 3.69 19.45
CA LYS A 82 7.87 3.62 20.36
C LYS A 82 7.33 3.53 21.78
N LYS A 83 7.05 2.31 22.25
CA LYS A 83 7.29 1.91 23.64
C LYS A 83 7.17 0.40 23.80
#